data_AF-A0A843DSB6-F1
#
_entry.id   AF-A0A843DSB6-F1
#
_cell.length_a   1.000
_cell.length_b   1.000
_cell.length_c   1.000
_cell.angle_alpha   90.00
_cell.angle_beta   90.00
_cell.angle_gamma   90.00
#
_symmetry.space_group_name_H-M   'P 1'
#
loop_
_entity.id
_entity.type
_entity.pdbx_description
1 polymer ?
#
loop_
_entity_poly.entity_id
_entity_poly.type
_entity_poly.pdbx_seq_one_letter_code
_entity_poly.pdbx_strand_id
1 'polypeptide(L)'
;MLDVKKSTVKIPRKYRDVLKRIAKQTRDEARKVRLYRGKVSRRENPGDYQFVWSVDKNRQNVARYRINRSHPVIESLISGKSAEEIDGIEQILRMIEETVPTQNIILEEMKNPDSVPVPFEDMEQQNIILMLKTTIDALNLNSLSPLERRERLLSMEPFSEYEKLVDDIISGVIQ
;
A
#
# COMPACT_ATOMS: atom_id res chain seq x y z
N MET A 1 -29.48 -20.12 40.66
CA MET A 1 -29.22 -20.59 39.28
C MET A 1 -29.34 -19.36 38.39
N LEU A 2 -28.21 -18.81 37.93
CA LEU A 2 -28.16 -17.54 37.21
C LEU A 2 -28.35 -17.82 35.71
N ASP A 3 -29.47 -17.41 35.13
CA ASP A 3 -29.75 -17.54 33.71
C ASP A 3 -29.17 -16.34 32.95
N VAL A 4 -28.12 -16.58 32.15
CA VAL A 4 -27.45 -15.56 31.34
C VAL A 4 -28.05 -15.60 29.93
N LYS A 5 -29.12 -14.83 29.73
CA LYS A 5 -29.67 -14.59 28.39
C LYS A 5 -28.82 -13.52 27.70
N LYS A 6 -28.02 -13.95 26.70
CA LYS A 6 -27.24 -13.15 25.72
C LYS A 6 -27.32 -11.63 25.92
N SER A 7 -26.29 -11.08 26.55
CA SER A 7 -26.16 -9.71 27.03
C SER A 7 -26.04 -8.68 25.90
N THR A 8 -27.16 -8.11 25.45
CA THR A 8 -27.14 -6.85 24.69
C THR A 8 -27.05 -5.68 25.67
N VAL A 9 -25.83 -5.17 25.91
CA VAL A 9 -25.60 -4.04 26.83
C VAL A 9 -25.94 -2.71 26.13
N LYS A 10 -27.04 -2.07 26.54
CA LYS A 10 -27.37 -0.70 26.09
C LYS A 10 -26.58 0.32 26.90
N ILE A 11 -25.62 0.99 26.24
CA ILE A 11 -24.78 2.03 26.86
C ILE A 11 -25.64 3.19 27.40
N PRO A 12 -25.57 3.51 28.71
CA PRO A 12 -26.28 4.64 29.30
C PRO A 12 -25.90 5.98 28.65
N ARG A 13 -26.89 6.87 28.43
CA ARG A 13 -26.69 8.14 27.71
C ARG A 13 -25.51 8.97 28.22
N LYS A 14 -25.34 9.05 29.55
CA LYS A 14 -24.25 9.79 30.22
C LYS A 14 -22.83 9.37 29.84
N TYR A 15 -22.64 8.13 29.36
CA TYR A 15 -21.31 7.61 29.01
C TYR A 15 -21.05 7.59 27.49
N ARG A 16 -22.06 7.88 26.66
CA ARG A 16 -21.93 7.78 25.20
C ARG A 16 -20.88 8.73 24.64
N ASP A 17 -20.86 9.97 25.11
CA ASP A 17 -19.95 10.98 24.58
C ASP A 17 -18.50 10.72 25.02
N VAL A 18 -18.32 10.26 26.27
CA VAL A 18 -17.03 9.82 26.79
C VAL A 18 -16.50 8.63 26.00
N LEU A 19 -17.32 7.60 25.77
CA LEU A 19 -16.92 6.42 25.00
C LEU A 19 -16.66 6.75 23.53
N LYS A 20 -17.45 7.62 22.91
CA LYS A 20 -17.17 8.12 21.54
C LYS A 20 -15.83 8.85 21.46
N ARG A 21 -15.52 9.68 22.46
CA ARG A 21 -14.25 10.41 22.53
C ARG A 21 -13.07 9.45 22.64
N ILE A 22 -13.15 8.47 23.54
CA ILE A 22 -12.12 7.43 23.70
C ILE A 22 -11.97 6.64 22.39
N ALA A 23 -13.07 6.15 21.83
CA ALA A 23 -13.06 5.41 20.56
C ALA A 23 -12.50 6.22 19.39
N LYS A 24 -12.69 7.55 19.39
CA LYS A 24 -12.07 8.44 18.41
C LYS A 24 -10.56 8.54 18.63
N GLN A 25 -10.12 8.83 19.85
CA GLN A 25 -8.70 8.92 20.20
C GLN A 25 -7.96 7.62 19.90
N THR A 26 -8.49 6.47 20.30
CA THR A 26 -7.89 5.16 20.02
C THR A 26 -7.78 4.90 18.51
N ARG A 27 -8.81 5.21 17.72
CA ARG A 27 -8.74 5.09 16.25
C ARG A 27 -7.74 6.06 15.63
N ASP A 28 -7.64 7.27 16.15
CA ASP A 28 -6.68 8.27 15.66
C ASP A 28 -5.24 7.83 15.96
N GLU A 29 -4.96 7.26 17.14
CA GLU A 29 -3.64 6.69 17.47
C GLU A 29 -3.31 5.44 16.66
N ALA A 30 -4.25 4.49 16.54
CA ALA A 30 -4.07 3.30 15.68
C ALA A 30 -3.82 3.69 14.22
N ARG A 31 -4.57 4.69 13.72
CA ARG A 31 -4.33 5.29 12.40
C ARG A 31 -2.94 5.89 12.30
N LYS A 32 -2.45 6.61 13.32
CA LYS A 32 -1.11 7.20 13.30
C LYS A 32 -0.02 6.13 13.23
N VAL A 33 -0.14 5.03 13.98
CA VAL A 33 0.84 3.91 13.92
C VAL A 33 0.81 3.23 12.55
N ARG A 34 -0.38 2.99 11.98
CA ARG A 34 -0.52 2.41 10.64
C ARG A 34 -0.02 3.34 9.54
N LEU A 35 -0.26 4.64 9.67
CA LEU A 35 0.28 5.68 8.78
C LEU A 35 1.77 5.94 9.04
N TYR A 36 2.32 5.66 10.22
CA TYR A 36 3.72 5.86 10.57
C TYR A 36 4.61 4.97 9.71
N ARG A 37 4.19 3.73 9.45
CA ARG A 37 4.85 2.80 8.52
C ARG A 37 4.89 3.37 7.09
N GLY A 38 3.76 3.85 6.55
CA GLY A 38 3.77 4.58 5.26
C GLY A 38 4.30 6.02 5.29
N LYS A 39 4.75 6.56 6.44
CA LYS A 39 5.16 7.98 6.61
C LYS A 39 6.67 8.18 6.64
N VAL A 40 7.47 7.15 6.94
CA VAL A 40 8.94 7.28 6.90
C VAL A 40 9.36 7.70 5.48
N SER A 41 8.79 7.04 4.47
CA SER A 41 8.88 7.46 3.06
C SER A 41 8.43 8.88 2.70
N ARG A 42 7.44 9.43 3.42
CA ARG A 42 6.85 10.74 3.08
C ARG A 42 7.71 11.92 3.52
N ARG A 43 8.62 11.74 4.48
CA ARG A 43 9.28 12.86 5.16
C ARG A 43 10.52 13.38 4.47
N GLU A 44 11.19 12.59 3.63
CA GLU A 44 12.47 13.00 3.06
C GLU A 44 12.35 13.65 1.67
N ASN A 45 11.38 13.22 0.83
CA ASN A 45 11.10 13.89 -0.46
C ASN A 45 9.62 13.78 -0.88
N PRO A 46 8.76 14.75 -0.51
CA PRO A 46 7.32 14.71 -0.81
C PRO A 46 6.96 14.77 -2.30
N GLY A 47 7.90 15.17 -3.16
CA GLY A 47 7.69 15.36 -4.60
C GLY A 47 7.92 14.12 -5.48
N ASP A 48 8.62 13.10 -4.96
CA ASP A 48 9.06 11.94 -5.76
C ASP A 48 8.43 10.61 -5.35
N TYR A 49 7.66 10.60 -4.25
CA TYR A 49 6.98 9.38 -3.81
C TYR A 49 5.76 9.09 -4.66
N GLN A 50 5.85 8.08 -5.52
CA GLN A 50 4.76 7.69 -6.42
C GLN A 50 4.06 6.46 -5.86
N PHE A 51 2.83 6.64 -5.36
CA PHE A 51 2.02 5.52 -4.90
C PHE A 51 1.45 4.74 -6.09
N VAL A 52 1.48 3.41 -5.99
CA VAL A 52 0.83 2.51 -6.95
C VAL A 52 -0.69 2.67 -6.91
N TRP A 53 -1.27 2.88 -5.72
CA TRP A 53 -2.70 3.09 -5.54
C TRP A 53 -3.03 4.56 -5.29
N SER A 54 -4.03 5.08 -6.01
CA SER A 54 -4.72 6.33 -5.73
C SER A 54 -6.15 6.06 -5.27
N VAL A 55 -6.72 7.00 -4.50
CA VAL A 55 -8.10 6.91 -4.04
C VAL A 55 -8.89 8.08 -4.58
N ASP A 56 -9.76 7.78 -5.52
CA ASP A 56 -10.70 8.75 -6.07
C ASP A 56 -12.04 8.63 -5.36
N LYS A 57 -12.78 9.73 -5.27
CA LYS A 57 -14.15 9.70 -4.77
C LYS A 57 -15.11 9.99 -5.91
N ASN A 58 -16.10 9.12 -6.07
CA ASN A 58 -17.16 9.39 -7.04
C ASN A 58 -18.08 10.53 -6.55
N ARG A 59 -19.03 10.94 -7.39
CA ARG A 59 -20.01 12.01 -7.07
C ARG A 59 -20.86 11.72 -5.82
N GLN A 60 -20.94 10.47 -5.37
CA GLN A 60 -21.64 10.04 -4.16
C GLN A 60 -20.70 9.91 -2.95
N ASN A 61 -19.47 10.44 -3.05
CA ASN A 61 -18.42 10.38 -2.02
C ASN A 61 -17.99 8.95 -1.66
N VAL A 62 -18.24 7.98 -2.55
CA VAL A 62 -17.77 6.59 -2.42
C VAL A 62 -16.34 6.52 -2.94
N ALA A 63 -15.43 6.00 -2.10
CA ALA A 63 -14.04 5.79 -2.45
C ALA A 63 -13.91 4.67 -3.49
N ARG A 64 -13.12 4.92 -4.54
CA ARG A 64 -12.66 3.95 -5.53
C ARG A 64 -11.15 3.91 -5.52
N TYR A 65 -10.60 2.71 -5.46
CA TYR A 65 -9.16 2.49 -5.53
C TYR A 65 -8.76 2.34 -6.99
N ARG A 66 -7.81 3.14 -7.44
CA ARG A 66 -7.30 3.15 -8.81
C ARG A 66 -5.80 2.91 -8.78
N ILE A 67 -5.31 2.18 -9.77
CA ILE A 67 -3.87 2.07 -10.03
C ILE A 67 -3.44 3.37 -10.71
N ASN A 68 -2.36 3.96 -10.22
CA ASN A 68 -1.78 5.17 -10.76
C ASN A 68 -1.08 4.85 -12.09
N ARG A 69 -1.68 5.25 -13.23
CA ARG A 69 -1.09 5.02 -14.56
C ARG A 69 0.18 5.82 -14.78
N SER A 70 0.31 6.96 -14.10
CA SER A 70 1.52 7.80 -14.13
C SER A 70 2.66 7.24 -13.28
N HIS A 71 2.45 6.11 -12.59
CA HIS A 71 3.52 5.46 -11.87
C HIS A 71 4.60 4.98 -12.86
N PRO A 72 5.91 5.23 -12.64
CA PRO A 72 6.94 4.99 -13.65
C PRO A 72 7.01 3.53 -14.12
N VAL A 73 6.77 2.58 -13.21
CA VAL A 73 6.75 1.14 -13.53
C VAL A 73 5.57 0.78 -14.44
N ILE A 74 4.44 1.48 -14.32
CA ILE A 74 3.28 1.27 -15.19
C ILE A 74 3.49 1.99 -16.53
N GLU A 75 4.03 3.21 -16.52
CA GLU A 75 4.37 3.92 -17.75
C GLU A 75 5.40 3.14 -18.59
N SER A 76 6.45 2.62 -17.97
CA SER A 76 7.46 1.80 -18.65
C SER A 76 6.89 0.50 -19.22
N LEU A 77 5.91 -0.11 -18.54
CA LEU A 77 5.20 -1.29 -19.05
C LEU A 77 4.41 -0.97 -20.33
N ILE A 78 3.83 0.23 -20.43
CA ILE A 78 2.99 0.68 -21.55
C ILE A 78 3.85 1.24 -22.70
N SER A 79 5.01 1.81 -22.37
CA SER A 79 5.92 2.43 -23.32
C SER A 79 6.39 1.45 -24.41
N GLY A 80 6.32 1.88 -25.67
CA GLY A 80 6.74 1.07 -26.81
C GLY A 80 5.76 -0.04 -27.24
N LYS A 81 4.60 -0.15 -26.61
CA LYS A 81 3.54 -1.11 -26.99
C LYS A 81 2.60 -0.57 -28.07
N SER A 82 1.97 -1.48 -28.81
CA SER A 82 0.91 -1.14 -29.77
C SER A 82 -0.37 -0.70 -29.06
N ALA A 83 -1.24 0.04 -29.76
CA ALA A 83 -2.49 0.51 -29.18
C ALA A 83 -3.41 -0.62 -28.67
N GLU A 84 -3.40 -1.77 -29.35
CA GLU A 84 -4.18 -2.96 -28.95
C GLU A 84 -3.65 -3.58 -27.65
N GLU A 85 -2.34 -3.69 -27.50
CA GLU A 85 -1.73 -4.17 -26.25
C GLU A 85 -2.01 -3.23 -25.08
N ILE A 86 -1.94 -1.92 -25.32
CA ILE A 86 -2.21 -0.91 -24.29
C ILE A 86 -3.67 -1.01 -23.82
N ASP A 87 -4.63 -1.13 -24.74
CA ASP A 87 -6.04 -1.32 -24.36
C ASP A 87 -6.22 -2.62 -23.56
N GLY A 88 -5.60 -3.72 -23.97
CA GLY A 88 -5.61 -4.98 -23.23
C GLY A 88 -5.11 -4.84 -21.78
N ILE A 89 -3.98 -4.16 -21.59
CA ILE A 89 -3.44 -3.86 -20.25
C ILE A 89 -4.42 -3.01 -19.44
N GLU A 90 -4.97 -1.95 -20.03
CA GLU A 90 -5.93 -1.07 -19.36
C GLU A 90 -7.20 -1.81 -18.94
N GLN A 91 -7.72 -2.72 -19.76
CA GLN A 91 -8.89 -3.55 -19.39
C GLN A 91 -8.57 -4.45 -18.19
N ILE A 92 -7.38 -5.06 -18.15
CA ILE A 92 -6.96 -5.90 -17.02
C ILE A 92 -6.81 -5.05 -15.75
N LEU A 93 -6.14 -3.90 -15.82
CA LEU A 93 -5.98 -3.00 -14.67
C LEU A 93 -7.35 -2.53 -14.14
N ARG A 94 -8.28 -2.18 -15.03
CA ARG A 94 -9.66 -1.82 -14.65
C ARG A 94 -10.39 -2.98 -13.98
N MET A 95 -10.24 -4.21 -14.49
CA MET A 95 -10.83 -5.39 -13.87
C MET A 95 -10.31 -5.57 -12.44
N ILE A 96 -9.00 -5.44 -12.21
CA ILE A 96 -8.40 -5.54 -10.87
C ILE A 96 -8.96 -4.45 -9.95
N GLU A 97 -9.04 -3.20 -10.42
CA GLU A 97 -9.55 -2.06 -9.64
C GLU A 97 -11.02 -2.22 -9.23
N GLU A 98 -11.87 -2.70 -10.13
CA GLU A 98 -13.30 -2.86 -9.85
C GLU A 98 -13.59 -4.14 -9.03
N THR A 99 -12.62 -5.07 -8.92
CA THR A 99 -12.76 -6.32 -8.15
C THR A 99 -12.08 -6.30 -6.78
N VAL A 100 -11.51 -5.16 -6.36
CA VAL A 100 -10.89 -5.03 -5.03
C VAL A 100 -11.91 -5.37 -3.92
N PRO A 101 -11.70 -6.44 -3.13
CA PRO A 101 -12.72 -6.99 -2.23
C PRO A 101 -12.74 -6.26 -0.87
N THR A 102 -12.96 -4.95 -0.90
CA THR A 102 -12.91 -4.06 0.28
C THR A 102 -13.77 -4.54 1.45
N GLN A 103 -14.99 -5.02 1.17
CA GLN A 103 -15.90 -5.54 2.20
C GLN A 103 -15.35 -6.80 2.87
N ASN A 104 -14.79 -7.73 2.10
CA ASN A 104 -14.21 -8.95 2.65
C ASN A 104 -12.98 -8.63 3.51
N ILE A 105 -12.11 -7.71 3.06
CA ILE A 105 -10.94 -7.26 3.83
C ILE A 105 -11.39 -6.71 5.20
N ILE A 106 -12.41 -5.85 5.22
CA ILE A 106 -12.94 -5.29 6.48
C ILE A 106 -13.53 -6.39 7.35
N LEU A 107 -14.28 -7.34 6.78
CA LEU A 107 -14.86 -8.45 7.54
C LEU A 107 -13.80 -9.35 8.17
N GLU A 108 -12.72 -9.65 7.45
CA GLU A 108 -11.60 -10.42 8.00
C GLU A 108 -10.86 -9.64 9.10
N GLU A 109 -10.57 -8.35 8.89
CA GLU A 109 -9.98 -7.48 9.92
C GLU A 109 -10.86 -7.40 11.19
N MET A 110 -12.19 -7.39 11.03
CA MET A 110 -13.12 -7.40 12.16
C MET A 110 -13.14 -8.73 12.91
N LYS A 111 -12.93 -9.86 12.23
CA LYS A 111 -12.87 -11.19 12.85
C LYS A 111 -11.56 -11.39 13.61
N ASN A 112 -10.46 -10.96 13.00
CA ASN A 112 -9.13 -11.05 13.58
C ASN A 112 -8.34 -9.77 13.24
N PRO A 113 -8.16 -8.84 14.19
CA PRO A 113 -7.44 -7.59 13.96
C PRO A 113 -6.01 -7.78 13.45
N ASP A 114 -5.40 -8.94 13.70
CA ASP A 114 -4.04 -9.28 13.29
C ASP A 114 -4.00 -10.16 12.01
N SER A 115 -5.15 -10.44 11.36
CA SER A 115 -5.18 -11.30 10.16
C SER A 115 -4.97 -10.57 8.84
N VAL A 116 -4.85 -9.25 8.84
CA VAL A 116 -4.47 -8.52 7.62
C VAL A 116 -2.95 -8.45 7.61
N PRO A 117 -2.26 -9.28 6.79
CA PRO A 117 -0.82 -9.31 6.77
C PRO A 117 -0.28 -7.94 6.36
N VAL A 118 0.89 -7.57 6.90
CA VAL A 118 1.60 -6.41 6.35
C VAL A 118 2.00 -6.78 4.92
N PRO A 119 1.78 -5.90 3.93
CA PRO A 119 2.22 -6.17 2.57
C PRO A 119 3.68 -6.60 2.57
N PHE A 120 4.02 -7.64 1.80
CA PHE A 120 5.39 -8.15 1.64
C PHE A 120 6.00 -8.82 2.91
N GLU A 121 5.28 -8.94 4.03
CA GLU A 121 5.77 -9.53 5.30
C GLU A 121 6.18 -11.00 5.18
N ASP A 122 5.36 -11.81 4.50
CA ASP A 122 5.61 -13.24 4.29
C ASP A 122 6.28 -13.54 2.94
N MET A 123 6.76 -12.52 2.22
CA MET A 123 7.42 -12.78 0.95
C MET A 123 8.87 -13.20 1.14
N GLU A 124 9.23 -14.28 0.46
CA GLU A 124 10.62 -14.70 0.35
C GLU A 124 11.48 -13.56 -0.21
N GLN A 125 12.63 -13.32 0.43
CA GLN A 125 13.56 -12.26 0.07
C GLN A 125 13.93 -12.26 -1.43
N GLN A 126 13.94 -13.44 -2.06
CA GLN A 126 14.19 -13.60 -3.50
C GLN A 126 13.14 -12.92 -4.37
N ASN A 127 11.86 -12.94 -3.97
CA ASN A 127 10.79 -12.26 -4.72
C ASN A 127 10.93 -10.74 -4.66
N ILE A 128 11.38 -10.20 -3.52
CA ILE A 128 11.68 -8.77 -3.37
C ILE A 128 12.87 -8.38 -4.25
N ILE A 129 13.93 -9.20 -4.26
CA ILE A 129 15.09 -8.99 -5.14
C ILE A 129 14.68 -9.00 -6.61
N LEU A 130 13.84 -9.94 -7.03
CA LEU A 130 13.33 -10.00 -8.40
C LEU A 130 12.53 -8.74 -8.76
N MET A 131 11.69 -8.26 -7.85
CA MET A 131 10.92 -7.03 -8.05
C MET A 131 11.84 -5.82 -8.17
N LEU A 132 12.87 -5.71 -7.31
CA LEU A 132 13.89 -4.65 -7.37
C LEU A 132 14.59 -4.64 -8.74
N LYS A 133 15.07 -5.79 -9.21
CA LYS A 133 15.73 -5.90 -10.53
C LYS A 133 14.80 -5.52 -11.66
N THR A 134 13.57 -6.03 -11.64
CA THR A 134 12.55 -5.70 -12.63
C THR A 134 12.30 -4.20 -12.69
N THR A 135 12.23 -3.52 -11.54
CA THR A 135 12.07 -2.06 -11.49
C THR A 135 13.31 -1.31 -11.97
N ILE A 136 14.52 -1.75 -11.60
CA ILE A 136 15.77 -1.17 -12.08
C ILE A 136 15.83 -1.20 -13.61
N ASP A 137 15.50 -2.34 -14.20
CA ASP A 137 15.53 -2.53 -15.65
C ASP A 137 14.40 -1.74 -16.34
N ALA A 138 13.17 -1.84 -15.83
CA ALA A 138 12.01 -1.15 -16.41
C ALA A 138 12.18 0.38 -16.45
N LEU A 139 12.83 0.95 -15.44
CA LEU A 139 13.08 2.39 -15.35
C LEU A 139 14.47 2.80 -15.84
N ASN A 140 15.24 1.87 -16.38
CA ASN A 140 16.61 2.07 -16.82
C ASN A 140 17.50 2.76 -15.76
N LEU A 141 17.32 2.41 -14.47
CA LEU A 141 18.04 3.06 -13.37
C LEU A 141 19.54 2.71 -13.36
N ASN A 142 19.96 1.70 -14.13
CA ASN A 142 21.37 1.39 -14.36
C ASN A 142 22.14 2.53 -15.03
N SER A 143 21.44 3.43 -15.73
CA SER A 143 22.02 4.64 -16.34
C SER A 143 22.30 5.77 -15.33
N LEU A 144 21.71 5.71 -14.13
CA LEU A 144 21.88 6.69 -13.06
C LEU A 144 23.09 6.37 -12.19
N SER A 145 23.57 7.37 -11.45
CA SER A 145 24.58 7.15 -10.41
C SER A 145 24.05 6.21 -9.31
N PRO A 146 24.93 5.47 -8.60
CA PRO A 146 24.52 4.61 -7.49
C PRO A 146 23.68 5.32 -6.43
N LEU A 147 24.00 6.58 -6.14
CA LEU A 147 23.28 7.41 -5.17
C LEU A 147 21.86 7.75 -5.65
N GLU A 148 21.72 8.25 -6.87
CA GLU A 148 20.41 8.60 -7.45
C GLU A 148 19.53 7.36 -7.62
N ARG A 149 20.11 6.22 -7.99
CA ARG A 149 19.41 4.93 -8.07
C ARG A 149 18.85 4.53 -6.71
N ARG A 150 19.65 4.67 -5.64
CA ARG A 150 19.23 4.39 -4.27
C ARG A 150 18.03 5.25 -3.89
N GLU A 151 18.15 6.56 -4.06
CA GLU A 151 17.09 7.51 -3.72
C GLU A 151 15.80 7.21 -4.48
N ARG A 152 15.89 6.87 -5.78
CA ARG A 152 14.74 6.50 -6.60
C ARG A 152 14.08 5.20 -6.17
N LEU A 153 14.85 4.20 -5.75
CA LEU A 153 14.28 2.94 -5.26
C LEU A 153 13.59 3.16 -3.92
N LEU A 154 14.23 3.85 -2.98
CA LEU A 154 13.66 4.14 -1.66
C LEU A 154 12.46 5.09 -1.70
N SER A 155 12.24 5.80 -2.82
CA SER A 155 11.03 6.61 -3.04
C SER A 155 9.84 5.79 -3.56
N MET A 156 9.92 4.46 -3.64
CA MET A 156 8.84 3.59 -4.13
C MET A 156 8.50 2.51 -3.10
N GLU A 157 7.22 2.18 -3.01
CA GLU A 157 6.76 0.98 -2.31
C GLU A 157 7.04 -0.27 -3.18
N PRO A 158 7.50 -1.39 -2.60
CA PRO A 158 7.73 -1.62 -1.16
C PRO A 158 9.16 -1.28 -0.70
N PHE A 159 10.03 -0.82 -1.59
CA PHE A 159 11.47 -0.81 -1.39
C PHE A 159 11.95 0.11 -0.26
N SER A 160 11.17 1.12 0.10
CA SER A 160 11.42 1.96 1.28
C SER A 160 11.58 1.19 2.59
N GLU A 161 10.94 0.02 2.73
CA GLU A 161 11.04 -0.83 3.92
C GLU A 161 12.22 -1.82 3.86
N TYR A 162 12.97 -1.83 2.74
CA TYR A 162 14.03 -2.80 2.44
C TYR A 162 15.38 -2.13 2.15
N GLU A 163 15.75 -1.08 2.91
CA GLU A 163 16.97 -0.29 2.70
C GLU A 163 18.23 -1.14 2.52
N LYS A 164 18.45 -2.13 3.39
CA LYS A 164 19.63 -2.99 3.33
C LYS A 164 19.71 -3.78 2.01
N LEU A 165 18.57 -4.29 1.54
CA LEU A 165 18.51 -5.02 0.26
C LEU A 165 18.80 -4.10 -0.93
N VAL A 166 18.30 -2.87 -0.87
CA VAL A 166 18.60 -1.85 -1.89
C VAL A 166 20.10 -1.57 -1.91
N ASP A 167 20.72 -1.38 -0.75
CA ASP A 167 22.16 -1.13 -0.63
C ASP A 167 23.01 -2.31 -1.14
N ASP A 168 22.62 -3.54 -0.80
CA ASP A 168 23.30 -4.77 -1.23
C ASP A 168 23.25 -4.95 -2.76
N ILE A 169 22.11 -4.64 -3.40
CA ILE A 169 21.98 -4.69 -4.87
C ILE A 169 22.82 -3.59 -5.53
N ILE A 170 22.80 -2.37 -5.01
CA ILE A 170 23.56 -1.24 -5.58
C ILE A 170 25.06 -1.46 -5.48
N SER A 171 25.51 -2.08 -4.39
CA SER A 171 26.92 -2.40 -4.14
C SER A 171 27.41 -3.64 -4.92
N GLY A 172 26.51 -4.37 -5.59
CA GLY A 172 26.84 -5.60 -6.33
C GLY A 172 27.08 -6.82 -5.44
N VAL A 173 26.65 -6.78 -4.18
CA VAL A 173 26.80 -7.88 -3.20
C VAL A 173 25.83 -9.01 -3.49
N ILE A 174 24.67 -8.69 -4.05
CA ILE A 174 23.63 -9.64 -4.45
C ILE A 174 23.41 -9.51 -5.96
N GLN A 175 23.59 -10.63 -6.69
CA GLN A 175 23.40 -10.71 -8.14
C GLN A 175 22.00 -11.12 -8.54
#